data_AF-A0ABD1VWA2-F1
#
_entry.id   AF-A0ABD1VWA2-F1
#
_cell.length_a   1.000
_cell.length_b   1.000
_cell.length_c   1.000
_cell.angle_alpha   90.00
_cell.angle_beta   90.00
_cell.angle_gamma   90.00
#
_symmetry.space_group_name_H-M   'P 1'
#
loop_
_entity.id
_entity.type
_entity.pdbx_description
1 polymer ?
#
loop_
_entity_poly.entity_id
_entity_poly.type
_entity_poly.pdbx_seq_one_letter_code
_entity_poly.pdbx_strand_id
1 'polypeptide(L)'
;MLGVRGHIVKWAPQLEVLAHPAVGAFWTHNGWNSTLESICAGVPMICMPCFTDQFVNARYVTHVWTVGVQLENGLERKTIEEVIRRLIEDEEGEEIRNRVEDFKEKANFSMRSGGSSYETLESLISCISSS
;
A
#
# COMPACT_ATOMS: atom_id res chain seq x y z
N MET A 1 16.15 -6.60 -25.53
CA MET A 1 16.45 -6.52 -24.09
C MET A 1 16.24 -5.09 -23.65
N LEU A 2 15.15 -4.81 -22.91
CA LEU A 2 15.10 -3.59 -22.09
C LEU A 2 16.15 -3.79 -20.96
N GLY A 3 16.95 -2.75 -20.71
CA GLY A 3 18.24 -2.85 -20.00
C GLY A 3 18.19 -3.39 -18.57
N VAL A 4 19.40 -3.66 -18.04
CA VAL A 4 19.78 -4.34 -16.78
C VAL A 4 19.20 -3.77 -15.47
N ARG A 5 18.15 -2.95 -15.51
CA ARG A 5 17.62 -2.16 -14.38
C ARG A 5 16.15 -2.45 -14.05
N GLY A 6 15.56 -3.51 -14.60
CA GLY A 6 14.18 -3.89 -14.27
C GLY A 6 13.79 -5.27 -14.80
N HIS A 7 12.75 -5.84 -14.21
CA HIS A 7 12.17 -7.12 -14.59
C HIS A 7 10.69 -6.96 -14.90
N ILE A 8 10.25 -7.56 -16.02
CA ILE A 8 8.84 -7.67 -16.38
C ILE A 8 8.49 -9.14 -16.28
N VAL A 9 7.54 -9.46 -15.39
CA VAL A 9 7.09 -10.82 -15.12
C VAL A 9 5.59 -10.91 -15.33
N LYS A 10 5.10 -12.10 -15.68
CA LYS A 10 3.64 -12.34 -15.79
C LYS A 10 2.95 -12.34 -14.43
N TRP A 11 3.68 -12.77 -13.40
CA TRP A 11 3.23 -12.82 -12.02
C TRP A 11 4.43 -12.62 -11.11
N ALA A 12 4.24 -11.85 -10.04
CA ALA A 12 5.24 -11.62 -9.02
C ALA A 12 4.72 -12.16 -7.67
N PRO A 13 5.61 -12.69 -6.81
CA PRO A 13 5.27 -12.98 -5.42
C PRO A 13 5.11 -11.65 -4.66
N GLN A 14 3.95 -10.98 -4.81
CA GLN A 14 3.74 -9.58 -4.43
C GLN A 14 3.98 -9.34 -2.93
N LEU A 15 3.51 -10.24 -2.06
CA LEU A 15 3.73 -10.15 -0.63
C LEU A 15 5.23 -10.15 -0.28
N GLU A 16 5.99 -11.07 -0.86
CA GLU A 16 7.42 -11.20 -0.66
C GLU A 16 8.20 -10.02 -1.25
N VAL A 17 7.75 -9.51 -2.39
CA VAL A 17 8.32 -8.30 -3.02
C VAL A 17 8.08 -7.09 -2.12
N LEU A 18 6.85 -6.84 -1.67
CA LEU A 18 6.52 -5.70 -0.81
C LEU A 18 7.24 -5.77 0.54
N ALA A 19 7.42 -6.97 1.10
CA ALA A 19 8.17 -7.16 2.34
C ALA A 19 9.68 -6.94 2.20
N HIS A 20 10.20 -6.81 0.97
CA HIS A 20 11.64 -6.68 0.74
C HIS A 20 12.10 -5.22 0.95
N PRO A 21 13.16 -4.98 1.76
CA PRO A 21 13.59 -3.62 2.13
C PRO A 21 14.10 -2.76 0.96
N ALA A 22 14.37 -3.37 -0.19
CA ALA A 22 14.74 -2.64 -1.41
C ALA A 22 13.55 -1.99 -2.15
N VAL A 23 12.31 -2.31 -1.77
CA VAL A 23 11.12 -1.72 -2.39
C VAL A 23 10.83 -0.35 -1.74
N GLY A 24 11.00 0.72 -2.52
CA GLY A 24 10.76 2.09 -2.06
C GLY A 24 9.35 2.61 -2.28
N ALA A 25 8.59 2.03 -3.22
CA ALA A 25 7.22 2.44 -3.55
C ALA A 25 6.46 1.34 -4.30
N PHE A 26 5.14 1.35 -4.18
CA PHE A 26 4.24 0.44 -4.88
C PHE A 26 3.28 1.18 -5.79
N TRP A 27 3.44 1.02 -7.10
CA TRP A 27 2.43 1.49 -8.06
C TRP A 27 1.28 0.48 -8.11
N THR A 28 0.09 0.93 -7.73
CA THR A 28 -1.09 0.08 -7.62
C THR A 28 -2.34 0.73 -8.20
N HIS A 29 -3.28 -0.11 -8.61
CA HIS A 29 -4.64 0.29 -8.95
C HIS A 29 -5.53 0.49 -7.70
N ASN A 30 -4.99 0.30 -6.47
CA ASN A 30 -5.71 0.43 -5.20
C ASN A 30 -6.87 -0.55 -4.99
N GLY A 31 -6.75 -1.79 -5.49
CA GLY A 31 -7.55 -2.90 -4.98
C GLY A 31 -7.32 -3.09 -3.47
N TRP A 32 -8.36 -3.52 -2.74
CA TRP A 32 -8.32 -3.57 -1.27
C TRP A 32 -7.20 -4.46 -0.72
N ASN A 33 -7.02 -5.67 -1.26
CA ASN A 33 -5.97 -6.59 -0.82
C ASN A 33 -4.58 -5.96 -0.96
N SER A 34 -4.24 -5.49 -2.18
CA SER A 34 -2.97 -4.81 -2.45
C SER A 34 -2.75 -3.57 -1.58
N THR A 35 -3.81 -2.85 -1.22
CA THR A 35 -3.73 -1.71 -0.31
C THR A 35 -3.33 -2.15 1.09
N LEU A 36 -3.96 -3.21 1.63
CA LEU A 36 -3.61 -3.77 2.93
C LEU A 36 -2.19 -4.37 2.93
N GLU A 37 -1.81 -5.07 1.88
CA GLU A 37 -0.46 -5.65 1.75
C GLU A 37 0.62 -4.55 1.80
N SER A 38 0.42 -3.44 1.08
CA SER A 38 1.33 -2.29 1.08
C SER A 38 1.44 -1.65 2.47
N ILE A 39 0.29 -1.46 3.14
CA ILE A 39 0.24 -0.90 4.50
C ILE A 39 0.97 -1.82 5.48
N CYS A 40 0.69 -3.12 5.48
CA CYS A 40 1.35 -4.08 6.36
C CYS A 40 2.86 -4.21 6.09
N ALA A 41 3.29 -3.97 4.85
CA ALA A 41 4.70 -3.94 4.47
C ALA A 41 5.40 -2.61 4.81
N GLY A 42 4.66 -1.52 5.02
CA GLY A 42 5.24 -0.19 5.24
C GLY A 42 5.72 0.45 3.94
N VAL A 43 5.09 0.10 2.81
CA VAL A 43 5.48 0.59 1.49
C VAL A 43 4.51 1.67 1.02
N PRO A 44 4.98 2.88 0.67
CA PRO A 44 4.12 3.95 0.21
C PRO A 44 3.59 3.68 -1.21
N MET A 45 2.40 4.19 -1.52
CA MET A 45 1.69 3.86 -2.76
C MET A 45 1.68 4.99 -3.80
N ILE A 46 1.82 4.63 -5.08
CA ILE A 46 1.45 5.46 -6.23
C ILE A 46 0.13 4.91 -6.77
N CYS A 47 -0.93 5.70 -6.67
CA CYS A 47 -2.30 5.28 -6.91
C CYS A 47 -2.74 5.59 -8.35
N MET A 48 -3.24 4.59 -9.07
CA MET A 48 -3.83 4.72 -10.39
C MET A 48 -5.11 3.87 -10.51
N PRO A 49 -6.21 4.27 -9.85
CA PRO A 49 -7.45 3.51 -9.82
C PRO A 49 -8.07 3.40 -11.23
N CYS A 50 -8.71 2.26 -11.50
CA CYS A 50 -9.30 1.97 -12.80
C CYS A 50 -10.84 1.88 -12.74
N PHE A 51 -11.42 1.26 -11.71
CA PHE A 51 -12.87 1.07 -11.61
C PHE A 51 -13.36 0.90 -10.16
N THR A 52 -14.67 1.10 -9.96
CA THR A 52 -15.40 0.75 -8.71
C THR A 52 -14.82 1.36 -7.43
N ASP A 53 -14.63 0.52 -6.41
CA ASP A 53 -14.08 0.80 -5.10
C ASP A 53 -12.64 1.35 -5.15
N GLN A 54 -11.88 1.10 -6.22
CA GLN A 54 -10.50 1.57 -6.35
C GLN A 54 -10.40 3.09 -6.24
N PHE A 55 -11.37 3.83 -6.77
CA PHE A 55 -11.40 5.29 -6.65
C PHE A 55 -11.57 5.73 -5.20
N VAL A 56 -12.38 5.00 -4.42
CA VAL A 56 -12.59 5.27 -3.00
C VAL A 56 -11.33 4.90 -2.21
N ASN A 57 -10.77 3.71 -2.46
CA ASN A 57 -9.53 3.25 -1.81
C ASN A 57 -8.36 4.21 -2.08
N ALA A 58 -8.20 4.66 -3.33
CA ALA A 58 -7.19 5.66 -3.69
C ALA A 58 -7.39 6.98 -2.94
N ARG A 59 -8.64 7.44 -2.77
CA ARG A 59 -8.93 8.65 -1.96
C ARG A 59 -8.58 8.46 -0.49
N TYR A 60 -8.86 7.30 0.10
CA TYR A 60 -8.41 7.01 1.47
C TYR A 60 -6.89 7.02 1.59
N VAL A 61 -6.19 6.33 0.69
CA VAL A 61 -4.72 6.28 0.68
C VAL A 61 -4.10 7.67 0.55
N THR A 62 -4.66 8.53 -0.30
CA THR A 62 -4.03 9.82 -0.65
C THR A 62 -4.49 11.01 0.20
N HIS A 63 -5.75 11.04 0.64
CA HIS A 63 -6.32 12.21 1.31
C HIS A 63 -6.67 11.97 2.78
N VAL A 64 -6.88 10.72 3.20
CA VAL A 64 -7.31 10.40 4.58
C VAL A 64 -6.14 9.86 5.40
N TRP A 65 -5.53 8.77 4.93
CA TRP A 65 -4.38 8.15 5.59
C TRP A 65 -3.07 8.80 5.15
N THR A 66 -3.05 9.39 3.96
CA THR A 66 -1.89 10.10 3.39
C THR A 66 -0.63 9.23 3.39
N VAL A 67 -0.80 7.97 2.96
CA VAL A 67 0.23 6.93 2.83
C VAL A 67 0.60 6.66 1.36
N GLY A 68 0.25 7.60 0.48
CA GLY A 68 0.54 7.52 -0.94
C GLY A 68 0.10 8.77 -1.69
N VAL A 69 0.39 8.78 -2.98
CA VAL A 69 0.08 9.87 -3.92
C VAL A 69 -0.73 9.31 -5.08
N GLN A 70 -1.56 10.13 -5.73
CA GLN A 70 -2.30 9.72 -6.92
C GLN A 70 -1.61 10.23 -8.17
N LEU A 71 -1.49 9.38 -9.18
CA LEU A 71 -1.07 9.80 -10.51
C LEU A 71 -2.26 10.50 -11.18
N GLU A 72 -2.23 11.83 -11.16
CA GLU A 72 -3.19 12.68 -11.85
C GLU A 72 -2.69 12.96 -13.28
N ASN A 73 -3.60 13.17 -14.23
CA ASN A 73 -3.28 13.61 -15.60
C ASN A 73 -2.62 12.58 -16.54
N GLY A 74 -2.75 11.29 -16.26
CA GLY A 74 -2.44 10.22 -17.22
C GLY A 74 -1.00 9.70 -17.17
N LEU A 75 -0.63 8.88 -18.16
CA LEU A 75 0.61 8.10 -18.21
C LEU A 75 1.77 8.82 -18.92
N GLU A 76 1.80 10.15 -18.86
CA GLU A 76 2.89 10.92 -19.44
C GLU A 76 4.20 10.68 -18.67
N ARG A 77 5.29 10.44 -19.41
CA ARG A 77 6.60 10.11 -18.82
C ARG A 77 7.05 11.13 -17.77
N LYS A 78 6.84 12.42 -18.03
CA LYS A 78 7.27 13.50 -17.14
C LYS A 78 6.49 13.45 -15.82
N THR A 79 5.16 13.30 -15.89
CA THR A 79 4.29 13.15 -14.72
C THR A 79 4.69 11.94 -13.87
N ILE A 80 4.99 10.81 -14.52
CA ILE A 80 5.45 9.60 -13.83
C ILE A 80 6.78 9.85 -13.11
N GLU A 81 7.74 10.47 -13.78
CA GLU A 81 9.04 10.80 -13.17
C GLU A 81 8.88 11.73 -11.96
N GLU A 82 8.08 12.79 -12.09
CA GLU A 82 7.83 13.75 -11.00
C GLU A 82 7.19 13.08 -9.79
N VAL A 83 6.20 12.21 -9.99
CA VAL A 83 5.55 11.48 -8.90
C VAL A 83 6.51 10.51 -8.21
N ILE A 84 7.34 9.79 -8.97
CA ILE A 84 8.35 8.90 -8.39
C ILE A 84 9.38 9.69 -7.59
N ARG A 85 9.91 10.79 -8.13
CA ARG A 85 10.86 11.65 -7.41
C ARG A 85 10.27 12.21 -6.13
N ARG A 86 9.03 12.70 -6.20
CA ARG A 86 8.31 13.23 -5.02
C ARG A 86 8.18 12.19 -3.91
N LEU A 87 7.91 10.95 -4.26
CA LEU A 87 7.73 9.88 -3.28
C LEU A 87 9.06 9.32 -2.73
N ILE A 88 10.15 9.40 -3.50
CA ILE A 88 11.44 8.79 -3.16
C ILE A 88 12.45 9.80 -2.60
N GLU A 89 12.60 10.96 -3.23
CA GLU A 89 13.65 11.95 -3.00
C GLU A 89 13.21 13.13 -2.12
N ASP A 90 11.94 13.55 -2.21
CA ASP A 90 11.46 14.78 -1.58
C ASP A 90 11.01 14.58 -0.12
N GLU A 91 10.94 15.69 0.64
CA GLU A 91 10.49 15.74 2.04
C GLU A 91 9.05 15.22 2.21
N GLU A 92 8.15 15.52 1.27
CA GLU A 92 6.79 14.96 1.26
C GLU A 92 6.82 13.43 1.22
N GLY A 93 7.72 12.84 0.43
CA GLY A 93 7.91 11.40 0.36
C GLY A 93 8.40 10.80 1.68
N GLU A 94 9.24 11.53 2.43
CA GLU A 94 9.66 11.13 3.77
C GLU A 94 8.49 11.13 4.76
N GLU A 95 7.66 12.18 4.76
CA GLU A 95 6.46 12.22 5.59
C GLU A 95 5.51 11.05 5.29
N ILE A 96 5.29 10.75 4.00
CA ILE A 96 4.45 9.62 3.57
C ILE A 96 5.02 8.28 4.05
N ARG A 97 6.35 8.09 3.97
CA ARG A 97 7.02 6.88 4.47
C ARG A 97 6.89 6.72 5.98
N ASN A 98 7.03 7.81 6.73
CA ASN A 98 6.81 7.79 8.18
C ASN A 98 5.36 7.43 8.51
N ARG A 99 4.38 8.00 7.79
CA ARG A 99 2.97 7.68 7.99
C ARG A 99 2.64 6.23 7.66
N VAL A 100 3.18 5.66 6.58
CA VAL A 100 2.89 4.24 6.27
C VAL A 100 3.52 3.30 7.29
N GLU A 101 4.68 3.64 7.86
CA GLU A 101 5.27 2.87 8.96
C GLU A 101 4.41 2.96 10.24
N ASP A 102 3.88 4.13 10.61
CA ASP A 102 2.92 4.26 11.72
C ASP A 102 1.68 3.37 11.51
N PHE A 103 1.19 3.30 10.27
CA PHE A 103 0.04 2.46 9.92
C PHE A 103 0.39 0.96 9.98
N LYS A 104 1.58 0.57 9.55
CA LYS A 104 2.10 -0.79 9.71
C LYS A 104 2.19 -1.20 11.17
N GLU A 105 2.68 -0.32 12.05
CA GLU A 105 2.71 -0.58 13.49
C GLU A 105 1.32 -0.76 14.07
N LYS A 106 0.36 0.09 13.70
CA LYS A 106 -1.05 -0.03 14.11
C LYS A 106 -1.69 -1.34 13.62
N ALA A 107 -1.44 -1.74 12.37
CA ALA A 107 -1.92 -3.00 11.81
C ALA A 107 -1.32 -4.20 12.55
N ASN A 108 -0.02 -4.16 12.86
CA ASN A 108 0.64 -5.20 13.65
C ASN A 108 0.08 -5.26 15.08
N PHE A 109 -0.19 -4.13 15.71
CA PHE A 109 -0.76 -4.08 17.05
C PHE A 109 -2.19 -4.64 17.10
N SER A 110 -3.04 -4.32 16.13
CA SER A 110 -4.43 -4.79 16.12
C SER A 110 -4.57 -6.31 15.99
N MET A 111 -3.55 -6.97 15.44
CA MET A 111 -3.49 -8.43 15.23
C MET A 111 -2.88 -9.23 16.39
N ARG A 112 -2.21 -8.57 17.34
CA ARG A 112 -1.63 -9.24 18.52
C ARG A 112 -2.73 -9.60 19.52
N SER A 113 -2.44 -10.54 20.43
CA SER A 113 -3.34 -10.86 21.54
C SER A 113 -3.68 -9.59 22.35
N GLY A 114 -4.97 -9.36 22.60
CA GLY A 114 -5.50 -8.12 23.17
C GLY A 114 -5.73 -6.97 22.17
N GLY A 115 -5.39 -7.15 20.89
CA GLY A 115 -5.63 -6.21 19.81
C GLY A 115 -7.05 -6.31 19.23
N SER A 116 -7.57 -5.22 18.66
CA SER A 116 -8.97 -5.15 18.24
C SER A 116 -9.36 -6.18 17.17
N SER A 117 -8.49 -6.45 16.20
CA SER A 117 -8.75 -7.43 15.14
C SER A 117 -8.66 -8.85 15.68
N TYR A 118 -7.72 -9.11 16.59
CA TYR A 118 -7.62 -10.39 17.32
C TYR A 118 -8.90 -10.69 18.10
N GLU A 119 -9.37 -9.74 18.93
CA GLU A 119 -10.59 -9.93 19.74
C GLU A 119 -11.86 -10.10 18.87
N THR A 120 -11.92 -9.39 17.75
CA THR A 120 -13.03 -9.54 16.78
C THR A 120 -13.02 -10.92 16.14
N LEU A 121 -11.83 -11.45 15.82
CA LEU A 121 -11.68 -12.80 15.26
C LEU A 121 -12.08 -13.88 16.28
N GLU A 122 -11.65 -13.75 17.54
CA GLU A 122 -12.06 -14.67 18.61
C GLU A 122 -13.58 -14.65 18.82
N SER A 123 -14.18 -13.47 18.80
CA SER A 123 -15.64 -13.31 18.88
C SER A 123 -16.36 -13.99 17.72
N LEU A 124 -15.82 -13.87 16.50
CA LEU A 124 -16.35 -14.54 15.31
C LEU A 124 -16.24 -16.07 15.44
N ILE A 125 -15.10 -16.58 15.88
CA ILE A 125 -14.87 -18.02 16.11
C ILE A 125 -15.87 -18.55 17.14
N SER A 126 -16.07 -17.83 18.26
CA SER A 126 -17.03 -18.20 19.28
C SER A 126 -18.46 -18.25 18.74
N CYS A 127 -18.85 -17.27 17.91
CA CYS A 127 -20.18 -17.20 17.32
C CYS A 127 -20.46 -18.38 16.38
N ILE A 128 -19.52 -18.68 15.48
CA ILE A 128 -19.66 -19.77 14.51
C ILE A 128 -19.60 -21.15 15.20
N SER A 129 -18.76 -21.30 16.23
CA SER A 129 -18.63 -22.58 16.96
C SER A 129 -19.79 -22.86 17.91
N SER A 130 -20.58 -21.83 18.25
CA SER A 130 -21.79 -21.96 19.08
C SER A 130 -23.08 -22.11 18.26
N SER A 131 -22.96 -22.14 16.93
CA SER A 131 -24.06 -22.35 15.97
C SER A 131 -24.11 -23.82 15.55
#